data_AF-A0A2W0AS04-F1
#
_entry.id   AF-A0A2W0AS04-F1
#
_cell.length_a   1.000
_cell.length_b   1.000
_cell.length_c   1.000
_cell.angle_alpha   90.00
_cell.angle_beta   90.00
_cell.angle_gamma   90.00
#
_symmetry.space_group_name_H-M   'P 1'
#
loop_
_entity.id
_entity.type
_entity.pdbx_description
1 polymer ?
#
loop_
_entity_poly.entity_id
_entity_poly.type
_entity_poly.pdbx_seq_one_letter_code
_entity_poly.pdbx_strand_id
1 'polypeptide(L)'
;MLSQRVGITDITINYHRPLVNGRRIWGSLVPYGQVWRAGANENTTITFSDPVTIEGKPLDKGTYGLHMIPGESEWTVIFSKNSTSWGSFTYSQAEDALRVNVKPQPTDPHEALTYDFGRIKPDSTVVTLAWEKVAVPFTVGVNTKELVAEDLHKQLRGLAQYSWDGWDDAANYLLDNNAHLEEALQYEDKSIQNEERFENLLTKARILDALGRKEDATGTRDKALTRATPLQLHLYARQLQGQKKQEEAFAIFRSNYKKYPSEWFVHTGMARIYSAQGDFGNAAKEMKTALASAPDQQKSYVDGLVRRLEAKEDINK
;
A
#
# COMPACT_ATOMS: atom_id res chain seq x y z
N MET A 1 19.21 -17.49 5.63
CA MET A 1 18.26 -16.84 4.72
C MET A 1 17.47 -15.80 5.49
N LEU A 2 17.25 -14.63 4.90
CA LEU A 2 16.40 -13.55 5.37
C LEU A 2 15.60 -13.04 4.17
N SER A 3 14.31 -12.72 4.34
CA SER A 3 13.47 -12.24 3.24
C SER A 3 12.56 -11.09 3.70
N GLN A 4 12.27 -10.17 2.79
CA GLN A 4 11.36 -9.04 2.99
C GLN A 4 10.61 -8.74 1.70
N ARG A 5 9.30 -8.50 1.80
CA ARG A 5 8.47 -8.00 0.70
C ARG A 5 8.32 -6.48 0.78
N VAL A 6 8.54 -5.78 -0.33
CA VAL A 6 8.32 -4.34 -0.48
C VAL A 6 7.43 -4.13 -1.71
N GLY A 7 6.25 -3.55 -1.54
CA GLY A 7 5.21 -3.60 -2.58
C GLY A 7 4.84 -5.06 -2.88
N ILE A 8 5.04 -5.47 -4.14
CA ILE A 8 4.89 -6.88 -4.57
C ILE A 8 6.24 -7.58 -4.79
N THR A 9 7.35 -6.91 -4.50
CA THR A 9 8.71 -7.40 -4.75
C THR A 9 9.30 -8.09 -3.53
N ASP A 10 9.75 -9.33 -3.71
CA ASP A 10 10.47 -10.11 -2.72
C ASP A 10 11.97 -9.88 -2.84
N ILE A 11 12.59 -9.53 -1.71
CA ILE A 11 14.04 -9.37 -1.55
C ILE A 11 14.53 -10.44 -0.60
N THR A 12 15.43 -11.31 -1.06
CA THR A 12 15.94 -12.43 -0.26
C THR A 12 17.46 -12.41 -0.17
N ILE A 13 18.00 -12.50 1.04
CA ILE A 13 19.45 -12.57 1.30
C ILE A 13 19.80 -13.95 1.88
N ASN A 14 20.68 -14.68 1.19
CA ASN A 14 21.27 -15.92 1.69
C ASN A 14 22.72 -15.67 2.06
N TYR A 15 23.05 -15.88 3.33
CA TYR A 15 24.34 -15.54 3.90
C TYR A 15 24.71 -16.48 5.04
N HIS A 16 26.01 -16.57 5.30
CA HIS A 16 26.57 -17.20 6.48
C HIS A 16 27.03 -16.14 7.49
N ARG A 17 27.01 -16.50 8.77
CA ARG A 17 27.15 -15.58 9.91
C ARG A 17 28.47 -15.84 10.66
N PRO A 18 29.64 -15.37 10.18
CA PRO A 18 30.87 -15.49 10.95
C PRO A 18 30.77 -14.72 12.27
N LEU A 19 31.44 -15.24 13.30
CA LEU A 19 31.53 -14.62 14.63
C LEU A 19 32.75 -13.70 14.73
N VAL A 20 32.77 -12.72 15.62
CA VAL A 20 33.96 -11.91 15.88
C VAL A 20 35.03 -12.77 16.56
N ASN A 21 34.66 -13.51 17.61
CA ASN A 21 35.53 -14.40 18.38
C ASN A 21 36.83 -13.73 18.86
N GLY A 22 36.74 -12.48 19.31
CA GLY A 22 37.90 -11.70 19.82
C GLY A 22 38.93 -11.31 18.74
N ARG A 23 38.65 -11.54 17.46
CA ARG A 23 39.54 -11.19 16.35
C ARG A 23 39.34 -9.74 15.94
N ARG A 24 40.42 -9.11 15.46
CA ARG A 24 40.31 -7.84 14.73
C ARG A 24 39.71 -8.11 13.35
N ILE A 25 38.51 -7.59 13.10
CA ILE A 25 37.78 -7.84 11.87
C ILE A 25 38.29 -6.95 10.74
N TRP A 26 38.11 -5.64 10.89
CA TRP A 26 38.40 -4.69 9.82
C TRP A 26 39.88 -4.33 9.75
N GLY A 27 40.41 -4.32 8.53
CA GLY A 27 41.84 -4.12 8.25
C GLY A 27 42.73 -5.32 8.61
N SER A 28 42.15 -6.45 9.01
CA SER A 28 42.87 -7.70 9.31
C SER A 28 42.17 -8.90 8.69
N LEU A 29 41.16 -9.48 9.37
CA LEU A 29 40.41 -10.62 8.82
C LEU A 29 39.71 -10.25 7.50
N VAL A 30 39.20 -9.03 7.43
CA VAL A 30 38.67 -8.41 6.23
C VAL A 30 39.56 -7.19 5.90
N PRO A 31 40.53 -7.35 4.98
CA PRO A 31 41.42 -6.26 4.58
C PRO A 31 40.64 -5.12 3.88
N TYR A 32 41.05 -3.88 4.14
CA TYR A 32 40.54 -2.74 3.39
C TYR A 32 41.05 -2.75 1.95
N GLY A 33 40.25 -2.22 1.01
CA GLY A 33 40.57 -2.14 -0.41
C GLY A 33 40.51 -3.48 -1.16
N GLN A 34 40.15 -4.58 -0.49
CA GLN A 34 40.01 -5.89 -1.11
C GLN A 34 38.54 -6.32 -1.19
N VAL A 35 38.21 -7.06 -2.24
CA VAL A 35 36.87 -7.62 -2.42
C VAL A 35 36.62 -8.71 -1.39
N TRP A 36 35.48 -8.63 -0.72
CA TRP A 36 35.02 -9.58 0.27
C TRP A 36 33.57 -9.99 -0.01
N ARG A 37 33.26 -11.28 0.18
CA ARG A 37 31.94 -11.90 -0.03
C ARG A 37 30.82 -11.47 0.93
N ALA A 38 31.08 -10.45 1.75
CA ALA A 38 30.14 -9.91 2.74
C ALA A 38 29.48 -10.98 3.63
N GLY A 39 30.24 -12.02 4.00
CA GLY A 39 29.77 -13.25 4.66
C GLY A 39 30.89 -14.28 4.87
N ALA A 40 30.53 -15.54 5.02
CA ALA A 40 31.44 -16.68 5.16
C ALA A 40 31.11 -17.81 4.17
N ASN A 41 32.05 -18.73 3.94
CA ASN A 41 31.93 -19.87 3.02
C ASN A 41 31.60 -19.45 1.56
N GLU A 42 30.47 -19.89 1.02
CA GLU A 42 29.90 -19.44 -0.25
C GLU A 42 29.68 -17.93 -0.28
N ASN A 43 29.62 -17.34 -1.48
CA ASN A 43 29.31 -15.93 -1.57
C ASN A 43 27.89 -15.64 -1.04
N THR A 44 27.75 -14.54 -0.29
CA THR A 44 26.42 -14.06 0.08
C THR A 44 25.65 -13.78 -1.20
N THR A 45 24.38 -14.19 -1.28
CA THR A 45 23.54 -13.87 -2.43
C THR A 45 22.38 -12.98 -2.03
N ILE A 46 21.98 -12.12 -2.94
CA ILE A 46 20.78 -11.30 -2.84
C ILE A 46 19.92 -11.50 -4.10
N THR A 47 18.66 -11.81 -3.90
CA THR A 47 17.69 -12.09 -4.96
C THR A 47 16.56 -11.08 -4.93
N PHE A 48 16.19 -10.57 -6.10
CA PHE A 48 15.06 -9.67 -6.33
C PHE A 48 14.06 -10.34 -7.29
N SER A 49 12.78 -10.41 -6.93
CA SER A 49 11.73 -10.96 -7.82
C SER A 49 11.41 -10.04 -9.01
N ASP A 50 11.64 -8.74 -8.85
CA ASP A 50 11.33 -7.68 -9.82
C ASP A 50 12.52 -6.71 -9.94
N PRO A 51 12.59 -5.89 -11.00
CA PRO A 51 13.59 -4.84 -11.12
C PRO A 51 13.52 -3.86 -9.94
N VAL A 52 14.69 -3.46 -9.45
CA VAL A 52 14.84 -2.56 -8.31
C VAL A 52 15.79 -1.41 -8.64
N THR A 53 15.91 -0.47 -7.71
CA THR A 53 17.04 0.46 -7.67
C THR A 53 17.86 0.23 -6.41
N ILE A 54 19.18 0.31 -6.53
CA ILE A 54 20.10 0.29 -5.40
C ILE A 54 20.76 1.66 -5.32
N GLU A 55 20.57 2.38 -4.22
CA GLU A 55 21.05 3.76 -4.07
C GLU A 55 20.66 4.64 -5.29
N GLY A 56 19.44 4.46 -5.79
CA GLY A 56 18.89 5.17 -6.95
C GLY A 56 19.37 4.68 -8.32
N LYS A 57 20.29 3.70 -8.39
CA LYS A 57 20.75 3.12 -9.66
C LYS A 57 19.94 1.87 -10.03
N PRO A 58 19.53 1.69 -11.29
CA PRO A 58 18.73 0.53 -11.69
C PRO A 58 19.52 -0.77 -11.58
N LEU A 59 18.81 -1.83 -11.18
CA LEU A 59 19.28 -3.21 -11.19
C LEU A 59 18.12 -4.12 -11.60
N ASP A 60 18.35 -4.95 -12.62
CA ASP A 60 17.32 -5.89 -13.08
C ASP A 60 16.96 -6.93 -12.00
N LYS A 61 15.84 -7.62 -12.19
CA LYS A 61 15.50 -8.77 -11.34
C LYS A 61 16.52 -9.89 -11.53
N GLY A 62 16.76 -10.66 -10.47
CA GLY A 62 17.67 -11.79 -10.53
C GLY A 62 18.33 -12.09 -9.20
N THR A 63 19.22 -13.08 -9.22
CA THR A 63 20.08 -13.44 -8.09
C THR A 63 21.49 -12.96 -8.35
N TYR A 64 22.05 -12.23 -7.40
CA TYR A 64 23.37 -11.64 -7.49
C TYR A 64 24.26 -12.13 -6.36
N GLY A 65 25.54 -12.38 -6.66
CA GLY A 65 26.58 -12.48 -5.65
C GLY A 65 26.82 -11.11 -5.02
N LEU A 66 26.61 -11.00 -3.72
CA LEU A 66 26.83 -9.79 -2.94
C LEU A 66 28.28 -9.75 -2.45
N HIS A 67 29.03 -8.78 -2.95
CA HIS A 67 30.39 -8.50 -2.51
C HIS A 67 30.51 -7.06 -2.01
N MET A 68 31.52 -6.80 -1.20
CA MET A 68 31.85 -5.47 -0.74
C MET A 68 33.35 -5.23 -0.83
N ILE A 69 33.76 -3.99 -1.09
CA ILE A 69 35.13 -3.52 -0.89
C ILE A 69 35.10 -2.58 0.30
N PRO A 70 35.58 -3.03 1.48
CA PRO A 70 35.65 -2.19 2.66
C PRO A 70 36.68 -1.08 2.49
N GLY A 71 36.30 0.15 2.83
CA GLY A 71 37.22 1.26 3.03
C GLY A 71 37.08 1.86 4.42
N GLU A 72 37.93 2.84 4.76
CA GLU A 72 37.90 3.49 6.07
C GLU A 72 36.68 4.42 6.22
N SER A 73 36.27 5.09 5.15
CA SER A 73 35.20 6.11 5.16
C SER A 73 34.09 5.85 4.14
N GLU A 74 34.34 5.01 3.15
CA GLU A 74 33.42 4.67 2.07
C GLU A 74 33.61 3.19 1.70
N TRP A 75 32.50 2.51 1.44
CA TRP A 75 32.48 1.11 1.03
C TRP A 75 31.83 1.00 -0.34
N THR A 76 32.35 0.12 -1.20
CA THR A 76 31.67 -0.24 -2.44
C THR A 76 30.88 -1.51 -2.23
N VAL A 77 29.56 -1.47 -2.43
CA VAL A 77 28.69 -2.64 -2.51
C VAL A 77 28.58 -3.06 -3.98
N ILE A 78 28.73 -4.36 -4.22
CA ILE A 78 28.86 -4.95 -5.55
C ILE A 78 27.83 -6.05 -5.71
N PHE A 79 27.10 -6.01 -6.81
CA PHE A 79 26.15 -7.02 -7.24
C PHE A 79 26.74 -7.72 -8.46
N SER A 80 27.32 -8.90 -8.26
CA SER A 80 27.92 -9.72 -9.31
C SER A 80 26.90 -10.68 -9.91
N LYS A 81 26.95 -10.90 -11.23
CA LYS A 81 26.15 -11.91 -11.94
C LYS A 81 26.55 -13.34 -11.57
N ASN A 82 27.70 -13.54 -10.94
CA ASN A 82 28.17 -14.83 -10.44
C ASN A 82 27.73 -15.03 -8.97
N SER A 83 26.71 -15.87 -8.77
CA SER A 83 26.09 -16.10 -7.45
C SER A 83 26.34 -17.50 -6.88
N THR A 84 27.32 -18.24 -7.41
CA THR A 84 27.57 -19.65 -7.06
C THR A 84 28.99 -19.91 -6.56
N SER A 85 29.84 -18.89 -6.55
CA SER A 85 31.25 -19.02 -6.22
C SER A 85 31.50 -19.20 -4.71
N TRP A 86 32.50 -20.01 -4.38
CA TRP A 86 33.02 -20.09 -3.03
C TRP A 86 33.91 -18.88 -2.73
N GLY A 87 33.65 -18.14 -1.65
CA GLY A 87 34.54 -17.05 -1.29
C GLY A 87 34.44 -15.83 -2.23
N SER A 88 35.58 -15.18 -2.44
CA SER A 88 35.78 -14.13 -3.47
C SER A 88 37.02 -14.42 -4.32
N PHE A 89 37.52 -15.66 -4.31
CA PHE A 89 38.79 -16.03 -4.92
C PHE A 89 38.74 -16.03 -6.45
N THR A 90 37.57 -16.34 -7.01
CA THR A 90 37.27 -16.36 -8.45
C THR A 90 36.49 -15.12 -8.88
N TYR A 91 36.44 -14.08 -8.04
CA TYR A 91 35.70 -12.87 -8.33
C TYR A 91 36.27 -12.17 -9.57
N SER A 92 35.38 -11.79 -10.50
CA SER A 92 35.71 -11.01 -11.69
C SER A 92 34.85 -9.75 -11.75
N GLN A 93 35.49 -8.59 -11.80
CA GLN A 93 34.81 -7.30 -11.97
C GLN A 93 34.03 -7.21 -13.31
N ALA A 94 34.42 -7.98 -14.33
CA ALA A 94 33.69 -8.03 -15.60
C ALA A 94 32.29 -8.65 -15.46
N GLU A 95 32.03 -9.37 -14.36
CA GLU A 95 30.74 -9.99 -14.05
C GLU A 95 29.84 -9.06 -13.21
N ASP A 96 30.29 -7.87 -12.83
CA ASP A 96 29.49 -6.94 -12.04
C ASP A 96 28.29 -6.42 -12.83
N ALA A 97 27.09 -6.58 -12.26
CA ALA A 97 25.89 -5.91 -12.74
C ALA A 97 25.81 -4.47 -12.23
N LEU A 98 26.23 -4.23 -10.98
CA LEU A 98 26.17 -2.90 -10.37
C LEU A 98 27.22 -2.72 -9.27
N ARG A 99 27.72 -1.48 -9.16
CA ARG A 99 28.49 -0.98 -8.03
C ARG A 99 27.90 0.31 -7.48
N VAL A 100 27.74 0.37 -6.16
CA VAL A 100 27.30 1.56 -5.43
C VAL A 100 28.26 1.85 -4.29
N ASN A 101 28.53 3.12 -4.06
CA ASN A 101 29.31 3.54 -2.90
C ASN A 101 28.36 3.95 -1.79
N VAL A 102 28.65 3.48 -0.58
CA VAL A 102 27.85 3.75 0.62
C VAL A 102 28.76 4.12 1.78
N LYS A 103 28.21 4.84 2.74
CA LYS A 103 28.94 5.26 3.94
C LYS A 103 28.72 4.24 5.07
N PRO A 104 29.76 3.57 5.56
CA PRO A 104 29.66 2.74 6.76
C PRO A 104 29.34 3.63 7.98
N GLN A 105 28.70 3.04 8.98
CA GLN A 105 28.25 3.73 10.20
C GLN A 105 28.67 2.91 11.43
N PRO A 106 28.99 3.56 12.56
CA PRO A 106 29.17 2.85 13.81
C PRO A 106 27.85 2.24 14.28
N THR A 107 27.91 1.08 14.91
CA THR A 107 26.78 0.41 15.56
C THR A 107 27.22 -0.22 16.88
N ASP A 108 26.27 -0.60 17.72
CA ASP A 108 26.55 -1.44 18.88
C ASP A 108 27.23 -2.75 18.46
N PRO A 109 28.09 -3.35 19.30
CA PRO A 109 28.83 -4.55 18.92
C PRO A 109 27.92 -5.74 18.54
N HIS A 110 28.08 -6.26 17.31
CA HIS A 110 27.44 -7.48 16.83
C HIS A 110 28.45 -8.63 16.76
N GLU A 111 28.27 -9.62 17.63
CA GLU A 111 29.14 -10.81 17.66
C GLU A 111 29.02 -11.63 16.37
N ALA A 112 27.81 -11.88 15.89
CA ALA A 112 27.56 -12.57 14.63
C ALA A 112 27.20 -11.57 13.53
N LEU A 113 27.81 -11.70 12.35
CA LEU A 113 27.39 -10.94 11.17
C LEU A 113 25.89 -11.16 10.92
N THR A 114 25.19 -10.06 10.73
CA THR A 114 23.74 -10.05 10.56
C THR A 114 23.36 -9.12 9.41
N TYR A 115 22.37 -9.54 8.62
CA TYR A 115 21.66 -8.64 7.72
C TYR A 115 20.28 -8.34 8.31
N ASP A 116 19.78 -7.14 8.06
CA ASP A 116 18.44 -6.70 8.46
C ASP A 116 17.80 -5.78 7.41
N PHE A 117 16.47 -5.70 7.43
CA PHE A 117 15.66 -4.79 6.62
C PHE A 117 15.04 -3.72 7.52
N GLY A 118 15.54 -2.48 7.43
CA GLY A 118 15.07 -1.35 8.22
C GLY A 118 14.40 -0.27 7.37
N ARG A 119 13.74 0.70 8.02
CA ARG A 119 13.11 1.86 7.37
C ARG A 119 12.19 1.49 6.19
N ILE A 120 11.37 0.47 6.40
CA ILE A 120 10.45 -0.06 5.39
C ILE A 120 9.38 0.98 5.05
N LYS A 121 9.21 1.23 3.75
CA LYS A 121 8.18 2.09 3.14
C LYS A 121 7.45 1.29 2.05
N PRO A 122 6.31 1.80 1.52
CA PRO A 122 5.58 1.12 0.46
C PRO A 122 6.39 0.82 -0.82
N ASP A 123 7.45 1.58 -1.07
CA ASP A 123 8.26 1.57 -2.29
C ASP A 123 9.77 1.42 -2.03
N SER A 124 10.19 1.21 -0.78
CA SER A 124 11.61 1.14 -0.45
C SER A 124 11.89 0.49 0.89
N THR A 125 13.10 -0.02 1.05
CA THR A 125 13.65 -0.52 2.31
C THR A 125 15.15 -0.24 2.37
N VAL A 126 15.73 -0.32 3.56
CA VAL A 126 17.18 -0.22 3.75
C VAL A 126 17.70 -1.56 4.22
N VAL A 127 18.53 -2.19 3.39
CA VAL A 127 19.30 -3.38 3.77
C VAL A 127 20.52 -2.93 4.53
N THR A 128 20.77 -3.55 5.69
CA THR A 128 21.96 -3.24 6.50
C THR A 128 22.71 -4.51 6.83
N LEU A 129 23.99 -4.58 6.45
CA LEU A 129 24.94 -5.51 7.06
C LEU A 129 25.42 -4.90 8.37
N ALA A 130 25.43 -5.66 9.46
CA ALA A 130 26.04 -5.27 10.72
C ALA A 130 26.96 -6.38 11.25
N TRP A 131 28.21 -6.05 11.56
CA TRP A 131 29.16 -6.98 12.17
C TRP A 131 30.24 -6.24 12.95
N GLU A 132 30.63 -6.79 14.10
CA GLU A 132 31.49 -6.10 15.07
C GLU A 132 30.89 -4.72 15.37
N LYS A 133 31.59 -3.60 15.13
CA LYS A 133 31.08 -2.25 15.42
C LYS A 133 30.70 -1.46 14.17
N VAL A 134 30.57 -2.12 13.02
CA VAL A 134 30.31 -1.47 11.73
C VAL A 134 28.99 -1.96 11.14
N ALA A 135 28.18 -1.00 10.71
CA ALA A 135 26.97 -1.18 9.93
C ALA A 135 27.16 -0.58 8.53
N VAL A 136 26.64 -1.24 7.51
CA VAL A 136 26.73 -0.83 6.10
C VAL A 136 25.33 -0.83 5.51
N PRO A 137 24.60 0.31 5.63
CA PRO A 137 23.27 0.44 5.07
C PRO A 137 23.31 0.79 3.58
N PHE A 138 22.41 0.20 2.79
CA PHE A 138 22.09 0.63 1.45
C PHE A 138 20.58 0.55 1.18
N THR A 139 20.08 1.47 0.38
CA THR A 139 18.66 1.62 0.06
C THR A 139 18.33 0.81 -1.17
N VAL A 140 17.27 0.01 -1.06
CA VAL A 140 16.61 -0.66 -2.18
C VAL A 140 15.29 0.05 -2.43
N GLY A 141 15.11 0.61 -3.62
CA GLY A 141 13.85 1.19 -4.09
C GLY A 141 13.14 0.26 -5.07
N VAL A 142 11.82 0.25 -5.04
CA VAL A 142 10.93 -0.57 -5.85
C VAL A 142 9.93 0.34 -6.55
N ASN A 143 9.74 0.16 -7.85
CA ASN A 143 8.74 0.93 -8.60
C ASN A 143 7.34 0.31 -8.43
N THR A 144 6.82 0.31 -7.19
CA THR A 144 5.61 -0.44 -6.82
C THR A 144 4.41 -0.12 -7.70
N LYS A 145 4.22 1.16 -8.06
CA LYS A 145 3.08 1.59 -8.88
C LYS A 145 3.10 0.96 -10.27
N GLU A 146 4.24 1.03 -10.95
CA GLU A 146 4.40 0.45 -12.29
C GLU A 146 4.33 -1.07 -12.25
N LEU A 147 4.98 -1.69 -11.26
CA LEU A 147 4.98 -3.15 -11.12
C LEU A 147 3.57 -3.70 -10.89
N VAL A 148 2.76 -3.02 -10.08
CA VAL A 148 1.37 -3.42 -9.88
C VAL A 148 0.52 -3.14 -11.12
N ALA A 149 0.71 -2.02 -11.82
CA ALA A 149 0.02 -1.77 -13.09
C ALA A 149 0.28 -2.88 -14.13
N GLU A 150 1.54 -3.29 -14.28
CA GLU A 150 1.93 -4.40 -15.16
C GLU A 150 1.34 -5.75 -14.71
N ASP A 151 1.23 -5.99 -13.41
CA ASP A 151 0.62 -7.21 -12.87
C ASP A 151 -0.89 -7.22 -13.11
N LEU A 152 -1.57 -6.08 -12.90
CA LEU A 152 -2.98 -5.91 -13.24
C LEU A 152 -3.22 -6.19 -14.73
N HIS A 153 -2.36 -5.73 -15.65
CA HIS A 153 -2.47 -6.09 -17.08
C HIS A 153 -2.46 -7.60 -17.31
N LYS A 154 -1.64 -8.35 -16.57
CA LYS A 154 -1.54 -9.80 -16.71
C LYS A 154 -2.78 -10.47 -16.15
N GLN A 155 -3.24 -10.05 -14.97
CA GLN A 155 -4.43 -10.59 -14.32
C GLN A 155 -5.70 -10.36 -15.16
N LEU A 156 -5.84 -9.16 -15.74
CA LEU A 156 -6.97 -8.76 -16.58
C LEU A 156 -6.95 -9.39 -17.98
N ARG A 157 -5.93 -10.17 -18.33
CA ARG A 157 -5.97 -11.09 -19.49
C ARG A 157 -6.56 -12.46 -19.15
N GLY A 158 -6.74 -12.75 -17.87
CA GLY A 158 -7.31 -14.00 -17.35
C GLY A 158 -8.83 -13.95 -17.22
N LEU A 159 -9.37 -14.76 -16.31
CA LEU A 159 -10.83 -14.85 -16.07
C LEU A 159 -11.45 -13.55 -15.57
N ALA A 160 -10.67 -12.72 -14.87
CA ALA A 160 -11.11 -11.40 -14.37
C ALA A 160 -11.59 -10.47 -15.48
N GLN A 161 -11.16 -10.68 -16.73
CA GLN A 161 -11.60 -9.88 -17.87
C GLN A 161 -13.12 -9.95 -18.13
N TYR A 162 -13.76 -11.06 -17.73
CA TYR A 162 -15.16 -11.36 -18.02
C TYR A 162 -16.13 -10.87 -16.93
N SER A 163 -15.62 -10.37 -15.81
CA SER A 163 -16.44 -9.84 -14.73
C SER A 163 -16.19 -8.33 -14.58
N TRP A 164 -17.16 -7.60 -14.04
CA TRP A 164 -17.04 -6.15 -13.87
C TRP A 164 -16.11 -5.79 -12.70
N ASP A 165 -16.10 -6.63 -11.66
CA ASP A 165 -15.40 -6.41 -10.39
C ASP A 165 -13.89 -6.42 -10.56
N GLY A 166 -13.33 -7.32 -11.38
CA GLY A 166 -11.88 -7.34 -11.64
C GLY A 166 -11.37 -6.03 -12.26
N TRP A 167 -12.16 -5.42 -13.16
CA TRP A 167 -11.81 -4.13 -13.76
C TRP A 167 -11.99 -2.95 -12.78
N ASP A 168 -13.08 -2.94 -12.00
CA ASP A 168 -13.36 -1.89 -11.00
C ASP A 168 -12.33 -1.92 -9.85
N ASP A 169 -11.93 -3.12 -9.39
CA ASP A 169 -10.87 -3.29 -8.39
C ASP A 169 -9.52 -2.76 -8.89
N ALA A 170 -9.17 -3.07 -10.15
CA ALA A 170 -7.94 -2.58 -10.77
C ALA A 170 -7.94 -1.05 -10.91
N ALA A 171 -9.07 -0.46 -11.33
CA ALA A 171 -9.22 0.98 -11.45
C ALA A 171 -9.17 1.69 -10.08
N ASN A 172 -9.80 1.12 -9.04
CA ASN A 172 -9.72 1.63 -7.68
C ASN A 172 -8.28 1.61 -7.14
N TYR A 173 -7.54 0.52 -7.38
CA TYR A 173 -6.12 0.46 -6.98
C TYR A 173 -5.31 1.60 -7.62
N LEU A 174 -5.46 1.80 -8.92
CA LEU A 174 -4.77 2.86 -9.66
C LEU A 174 -5.16 4.26 -9.15
N LEU A 175 -6.45 4.49 -8.90
CA LEU A 175 -6.97 5.73 -8.32
C LEU A 175 -6.40 6.01 -6.92
N ASP A 176 -6.48 5.04 -6.01
CA ASP A 176 -6.08 5.20 -4.61
C ASP A 176 -4.56 5.43 -4.47
N ASN A 177 -3.77 4.94 -5.43
CA ASN A 177 -2.34 5.16 -5.50
C ASN A 177 -1.94 6.36 -6.38
N ASN A 178 -2.92 7.09 -6.93
CA ASN A 178 -2.70 8.19 -7.88
C ASN A 178 -1.71 7.80 -8.99
N ALA A 179 -2.00 6.68 -9.65
CA ALA A 179 -1.17 6.05 -10.68
C ALA A 179 -2.02 5.76 -11.92
N HIS A 180 -1.47 5.98 -13.12
CA HIS A 180 -2.11 5.65 -14.40
C HIS A 180 -3.61 6.02 -14.50
N LEU A 181 -4.00 7.23 -14.09
CA LEU A 181 -5.42 7.62 -13.97
C LEU A 181 -6.21 7.51 -15.30
N GLU A 182 -5.57 7.74 -16.45
CA GLU A 182 -6.20 7.54 -17.76
C GLU A 182 -6.46 6.07 -18.06
N GLU A 183 -5.58 5.17 -17.60
CA GLU A 183 -5.79 3.73 -17.72
C GLU A 183 -6.85 3.24 -16.75
N ALA A 184 -6.87 3.75 -15.51
CA ALA A 184 -7.93 3.50 -14.55
C ALA A 184 -9.31 3.85 -15.15
N LEU A 185 -9.40 4.96 -15.90
CA LEU A 185 -10.61 5.36 -16.61
C LEU A 185 -11.00 4.33 -17.70
N GLN A 186 -10.03 3.81 -18.44
CA GLN A 186 -10.29 2.75 -19.44
C GLN A 186 -10.75 1.44 -18.80
N TYR A 187 -10.21 1.09 -17.63
CA TYR A 187 -10.69 -0.06 -16.86
C TYR A 187 -12.12 0.14 -16.40
N GLU A 188 -12.48 1.32 -15.93
CA GLU A 188 -13.87 1.62 -15.60
C GLU A 188 -14.82 1.52 -16.80
N ASP A 189 -14.39 2.02 -17.96
CA ASP A 189 -15.16 1.85 -19.20
C ASP A 189 -15.39 0.36 -19.52
N LYS A 190 -14.40 -0.50 -19.26
CA LYS A 190 -14.53 -1.96 -19.40
C LYS A 190 -15.41 -2.59 -18.33
N SER A 191 -15.28 -2.17 -17.06
CA SER A 191 -16.14 -2.64 -15.97
C SER A 191 -17.61 -2.37 -16.28
N ILE A 192 -17.92 -1.13 -16.66
CA ILE A 192 -19.28 -0.68 -17.02
C ILE A 192 -19.79 -1.42 -18.26
N GLN A 193 -18.94 -1.67 -19.25
CA GLN A 193 -19.30 -2.45 -20.43
C GLN A 193 -19.69 -3.89 -20.08
N ASN A 194 -18.98 -4.53 -19.14
CA ASN A 194 -19.30 -5.87 -18.67
C ASN A 194 -20.62 -5.87 -17.89
N GLU A 195 -20.74 -4.97 -16.92
CA GLU A 195 -21.99 -4.76 -16.19
C GLU A 195 -22.01 -3.38 -15.54
N GLU A 196 -22.91 -2.51 -15.98
CA GLU A 196 -23.08 -1.20 -15.37
C GLU A 196 -23.65 -1.33 -13.95
N ARG A 197 -22.96 -0.76 -12.96
CA ARG A 197 -23.31 -0.82 -11.53
C ARG A 197 -23.17 0.55 -10.87
N PHE A 198 -23.64 0.65 -9.63
CA PHE A 198 -23.52 1.88 -8.87
C PHE A 198 -22.05 2.16 -8.52
N GLU A 199 -21.35 1.09 -8.16
CA GLU A 199 -19.95 1.06 -7.71
C GLU A 199 -19.02 1.59 -8.80
N ASN A 200 -18.99 0.96 -9.97
CA ASN A 200 -18.11 1.34 -11.08
C ASN A 200 -18.42 2.75 -11.64
N LEU A 201 -19.70 3.16 -11.71
CA LEU A 201 -20.03 4.55 -12.04
C LEU A 201 -19.47 5.55 -11.01
N LEU A 202 -19.49 5.24 -9.72
CA LEU A 202 -18.87 6.09 -8.70
C LEU A 202 -17.34 6.09 -8.80
N THR A 203 -16.70 4.94 -9.03
CA THR A 203 -15.26 4.84 -9.25
C THR A 203 -14.85 5.70 -10.44
N LYS A 204 -15.55 5.58 -11.57
CA LYS A 204 -15.34 6.41 -12.76
C LYS A 204 -15.49 7.90 -12.46
N ALA A 205 -16.53 8.30 -11.72
CA ALA A 205 -16.70 9.70 -11.33
C ALA A 205 -15.53 10.22 -10.49
N ARG A 206 -14.99 9.41 -9.56
CA ARG A 206 -13.81 9.77 -8.75
C ARG A 206 -12.54 9.89 -9.60
N ILE A 207 -12.36 9.01 -10.59
CA ILE A 207 -11.23 9.08 -11.52
C ILE A 207 -11.31 10.35 -12.38
N LEU A 208 -12.50 10.67 -12.89
CA LEU A 208 -12.73 11.90 -13.66
C LEU A 208 -12.45 13.16 -12.81
N ASP A 209 -12.85 13.18 -11.54
CA ASP A 209 -12.48 14.26 -10.62
C ASP A 209 -10.95 14.36 -10.46
N ALA A 210 -10.24 13.24 -10.28
CA ALA A 210 -8.79 13.20 -10.14
C ALA A 210 -8.05 13.66 -11.41
N LEU A 211 -8.64 13.43 -12.58
CA LEU A 211 -8.19 13.94 -13.89
C LEU A 211 -8.59 15.40 -14.15
N GLY A 212 -9.36 16.03 -13.25
CA GLY A 212 -9.85 17.40 -13.41
C GLY A 212 -11.05 17.57 -14.35
N ARG A 213 -11.67 16.47 -14.80
CA ARG A 213 -12.83 16.43 -15.72
C ARG A 213 -14.17 16.55 -14.96
N LYS A 214 -14.39 17.71 -14.33
CA LYS A 214 -15.47 17.91 -13.34
C LYS A 214 -16.89 17.75 -13.88
N GLU A 215 -17.15 18.19 -15.11
CA GLU A 215 -18.49 18.08 -15.72
C GLU A 215 -18.84 16.61 -15.98
N ASP A 216 -17.92 15.86 -16.59
CA ASP A 216 -18.06 14.42 -16.82
C ASP A 216 -18.20 13.64 -15.51
N ALA A 217 -17.42 14.00 -14.50
CA ALA A 217 -17.50 13.41 -13.17
C ALA A 217 -18.89 13.61 -12.55
N THR A 218 -19.45 14.82 -12.67
CA THR A 218 -20.79 15.16 -12.17
C THR A 218 -21.87 14.36 -12.89
N GLY A 219 -21.86 14.36 -14.23
CA GLY A 219 -22.82 13.58 -15.01
C GLY A 219 -22.76 12.07 -14.71
N THR A 220 -21.56 11.53 -14.54
CA THR A 220 -21.36 10.11 -14.20
C THR A 220 -21.86 9.81 -12.78
N ARG A 221 -21.59 10.68 -11.81
CA ARG A 221 -22.07 10.54 -10.43
C ARG A 221 -23.60 10.60 -10.34
N ASP A 222 -24.24 11.51 -11.06
CA ASP A 222 -25.70 11.63 -11.08
C ASP A 222 -26.35 10.37 -11.67
N LYS A 223 -25.71 9.78 -12.69
CA LYS A 223 -26.11 8.47 -13.23
C LYS A 223 -25.98 7.37 -12.17
N ALA A 224 -24.86 7.33 -11.43
CA ALA A 224 -24.65 6.38 -10.35
C ALA A 224 -25.76 6.50 -9.29
N LEU A 225 -26.01 7.71 -8.77
CA LEU A 225 -27.02 7.97 -7.74
C LEU A 225 -28.44 7.61 -8.18
N THR A 226 -28.73 7.66 -9.48
CA THR A 226 -30.03 7.23 -10.02
C THR A 226 -30.21 5.70 -9.99
N ARG A 227 -29.12 4.94 -10.13
CA ARG A 227 -29.10 3.47 -10.12
C ARG A 227 -29.02 2.88 -8.70
N ALA A 228 -28.52 3.67 -7.75
CA ALA A 228 -28.27 3.24 -6.39
C ALA A 228 -29.51 2.71 -5.67
N THR A 229 -29.36 1.61 -4.95
CA THR A 229 -30.32 1.14 -3.95
C THR A 229 -30.38 2.12 -2.77
N PRO A 230 -31.46 2.08 -1.96
CA PRO A 230 -31.57 2.95 -0.79
C PRO A 230 -30.40 2.74 0.18
N LEU A 231 -29.94 1.49 0.35
CA LEU A 231 -28.79 1.18 1.19
C LEU A 231 -27.48 1.75 0.62
N GLN A 232 -27.23 1.59 -0.69
CA GLN A 232 -26.06 2.18 -1.36
C GLN A 232 -26.02 3.70 -1.21
N LEU A 233 -27.15 4.40 -1.41
CA LEU A 233 -27.25 5.84 -1.19
C LEU A 233 -26.90 6.21 0.25
N HIS A 234 -27.41 5.45 1.21
CA HIS A 234 -27.14 5.69 2.62
C HIS A 234 -25.65 5.51 2.96
N LEU A 235 -25.03 4.43 2.47
CA LEU A 235 -23.60 4.16 2.70
C LEU A 235 -22.71 5.20 2.03
N TYR A 236 -23.04 5.63 0.82
CA TYR A 236 -22.31 6.68 0.12
C TYR A 236 -22.41 8.03 0.85
N ALA A 237 -23.59 8.39 1.36
CA ALA A 237 -23.73 9.57 2.21
C ALA A 237 -22.87 9.47 3.49
N ARG A 238 -22.80 8.30 4.12
CA ARG A 238 -21.91 8.05 5.27
C ARG A 238 -20.43 8.21 4.91
N GLN A 239 -20.01 7.72 3.74
CA GLN A 239 -18.65 7.90 3.24
C GLN A 239 -18.32 9.38 3.05
N LEU A 240 -19.23 10.16 2.45
CA LEU A 240 -19.07 11.60 2.26
C LEU A 240 -18.94 12.36 3.60
N GLN A 241 -19.70 11.96 4.63
CA GLN A 241 -19.51 12.53 5.98
C GLN A 241 -18.09 12.26 6.52
N GLY A 242 -17.56 11.04 6.35
CA GLY A 242 -16.19 10.71 6.74
C GLY A 242 -15.13 11.54 5.98
N GLN A 243 -15.43 11.92 4.74
CA GLN A 243 -14.63 12.83 3.92
C GLN A 243 -14.84 14.32 4.24
N LYS A 244 -15.60 14.65 5.30
CA LYS A 244 -15.97 16.02 5.70
C LYS A 244 -16.82 16.77 4.68
N LYS A 245 -17.50 16.06 3.77
CA LYS A 245 -18.44 16.60 2.76
C LYS A 245 -19.87 16.57 3.31
N GLN A 246 -20.11 17.30 4.40
CA GLN A 246 -21.35 17.19 5.18
C GLN A 246 -22.60 17.59 4.38
N GLU A 247 -22.54 18.69 3.62
CA GLU A 247 -23.69 19.18 2.86
C GLU A 247 -24.13 18.20 1.77
N GLU A 248 -23.17 17.62 1.04
CA GLU A 248 -23.42 16.60 0.02
C GLU A 248 -24.07 15.35 0.65
N ALA A 249 -23.51 14.87 1.77
CA ALA A 249 -24.08 13.75 2.51
C ALA A 249 -25.51 14.01 2.97
N PHE A 250 -25.77 15.19 3.51
CA PHE A 250 -27.09 15.58 4.01
C PHE A 250 -28.13 15.73 2.90
N ALA A 251 -27.73 16.23 1.72
CA ALA A 251 -28.59 16.24 0.55
C ALA A 251 -29.02 14.82 0.16
N ILE A 252 -28.09 13.86 0.17
CA ILE A 252 -28.38 12.46 -0.14
C ILE A 252 -29.28 11.82 0.93
N PHE A 253 -29.01 12.03 2.24
CA PHE A 253 -29.88 11.52 3.29
C PHE A 253 -31.31 12.05 3.18
N ARG A 254 -31.50 13.36 2.93
CA ARG A 254 -32.84 13.95 2.74
C ARG A 254 -33.56 13.34 1.53
N SER A 255 -32.85 13.18 0.42
CA SER A 255 -33.39 12.56 -0.79
C SER A 255 -33.79 11.09 -0.55
N ASN A 256 -32.91 10.33 0.11
CA ASN A 256 -33.11 8.92 0.42
C ASN A 256 -34.29 8.72 1.38
N TYR A 257 -34.38 9.53 2.44
CA TYR A 257 -35.51 9.53 3.37
C TYR A 257 -36.84 9.83 2.68
N LYS A 258 -36.86 10.83 1.79
CA LYS A 258 -38.07 11.20 1.05
C LYS A 258 -38.54 10.08 0.11
N LYS A 259 -37.61 9.37 -0.52
CA LYS A 259 -37.93 8.30 -1.49
C LYS A 259 -38.27 6.97 -0.82
N TYR A 260 -37.63 6.65 0.31
CA TYR A 260 -37.71 5.33 0.96
C TYR A 260 -37.98 5.44 2.46
N PRO A 261 -39.06 6.12 2.89
CA PRO A 261 -39.31 6.41 4.30
C PRO A 261 -39.61 5.18 5.17
N SER A 262 -39.79 3.99 4.57
CA SER A 262 -40.00 2.74 5.31
C SER A 262 -38.70 2.05 5.74
N GLU A 263 -37.56 2.43 5.16
CA GLU A 263 -36.27 1.79 5.43
C GLU A 263 -35.70 2.28 6.77
N TRP A 264 -35.47 1.39 7.73
CA TRP A 264 -35.04 1.79 9.07
C TRP A 264 -33.76 2.66 9.06
N PHE A 265 -32.81 2.38 8.16
CA PHE A 265 -31.54 3.09 8.10
C PHE A 265 -31.71 4.52 7.57
N VAL A 266 -32.74 4.86 6.78
CA VAL A 266 -32.92 6.24 6.29
C VAL A 266 -33.24 7.20 7.45
N HIS A 267 -33.93 6.71 8.48
CA HIS A 267 -34.17 7.45 9.71
C HIS A 267 -32.88 7.77 10.46
N THR A 268 -31.90 6.86 10.44
CA THR A 268 -30.58 7.15 11.03
C THR A 268 -29.86 8.31 10.32
N GLY A 269 -30.08 8.45 9.00
CA GLY A 269 -29.56 9.57 8.20
C GLY A 269 -30.20 10.90 8.60
N MET A 270 -31.52 10.93 8.79
CA MET A 270 -32.22 12.11 9.30
C MET A 270 -31.83 12.46 10.74
N ALA A 271 -31.67 11.45 11.60
CA ALA A 271 -31.18 11.66 12.96
C ALA A 271 -29.80 12.33 12.99
N ARG A 272 -28.91 11.95 12.07
CA ARG A 272 -27.59 12.59 11.91
C ARG A 272 -27.67 14.05 11.50
N ILE A 273 -28.62 14.40 10.62
CA ILE A 273 -28.88 15.79 10.24
C ILE A 273 -29.33 16.61 11.45
N TYR A 274 -30.35 16.14 12.17
CA TYR A 274 -30.85 16.83 13.37
C TYR A 274 -29.77 16.96 14.45
N SER A 275 -28.98 15.91 14.67
CA SER A 275 -27.90 15.91 15.65
C SER A 275 -26.83 16.96 15.32
N ALA A 276 -26.44 17.11 14.04
CA ALA A 276 -25.50 18.13 13.62
C ALA A 276 -26.04 19.58 13.76
N GLN A 277 -27.36 19.73 13.78
CA GLN A 277 -28.04 21.02 14.02
C GLN A 277 -28.24 21.31 15.52
N GLY A 278 -27.85 20.39 16.41
CA GLY A 278 -28.12 20.48 17.84
C GLY A 278 -29.56 20.15 18.25
N ASP A 279 -30.38 19.67 17.32
CA ASP A 279 -31.76 19.23 17.58
C ASP A 279 -31.77 17.77 18.04
N PHE A 280 -31.24 17.53 19.22
CA PHE A 280 -31.15 16.19 19.80
C PHE A 280 -32.51 15.53 20.05
N GLY A 281 -33.57 16.33 20.24
CA GLY A 281 -34.93 15.83 20.44
C GLY A 281 -35.48 15.15 19.19
N ASN A 282 -35.44 15.84 18.05
CA ASN A 282 -35.86 15.24 16.78
C ASN A 282 -34.89 14.16 16.30
N ALA A 283 -33.59 14.30 16.58
CA ALA A 283 -32.61 13.26 16.30
C ALA A 283 -32.95 11.95 17.03
N ALA A 284 -33.21 12.01 18.34
CA ALA A 284 -33.58 10.84 19.14
C ALA A 284 -34.90 10.22 18.66
N LYS A 285 -35.88 11.05 18.25
CA LYS A 285 -37.15 10.57 17.69
C LYS A 285 -36.94 9.75 16.42
N GLU A 286 -36.18 10.27 15.46
CA GLU A 286 -35.86 9.53 14.23
C GLU A 286 -35.08 8.25 14.53
N MET A 287 -34.10 8.31 15.45
CA MET A 287 -33.31 7.13 15.82
C MET A 287 -34.15 6.04 16.51
N LYS A 288 -35.17 6.40 17.29
CA LYS A 288 -36.13 5.45 17.87
C LYS A 288 -37.01 4.81 16.80
N THR A 289 -37.42 5.56 15.77
CA THR A 289 -38.12 4.98 14.61
C THR A 289 -37.21 3.98 13.89
N ALA A 290 -35.93 4.32 13.69
CA ALA A 290 -34.94 3.40 13.14
C ALA A 290 -34.82 2.12 13.99
N LEU A 291 -34.74 2.25 15.32
CA LEU A 291 -34.60 1.12 16.26
C LEU A 291 -35.78 0.14 16.19
N ALA A 292 -37.00 0.66 16.05
CA ALA A 292 -38.22 -0.14 16.03
C ALA A 292 -38.27 -1.13 14.85
N SER A 293 -37.68 -0.75 13.71
CA SER A 293 -37.68 -1.53 12.47
C SER A 293 -36.31 -2.10 12.10
N ALA A 294 -35.28 -1.88 12.92
CA ALA A 294 -33.93 -2.39 12.68
C ALA A 294 -33.86 -3.92 12.83
N PRO A 295 -33.05 -4.62 12.01
CA PRO A 295 -32.71 -6.03 12.23
C PRO A 295 -32.09 -6.25 13.61
N ASP A 296 -32.31 -7.43 14.21
CA ASP A 296 -31.88 -7.71 15.59
C ASP A 296 -30.38 -7.47 15.82
N GLN A 297 -29.55 -7.82 14.83
CA GLN A 297 -28.11 -7.61 14.87
C GLN A 297 -27.70 -6.12 14.96
N GLN A 298 -28.57 -5.21 14.51
CA GLN A 298 -28.32 -3.76 14.51
C GLN A 298 -28.94 -3.06 15.73
N LYS A 299 -29.92 -3.67 16.40
CA LYS A 299 -30.67 -3.02 17.50
C LYS A 299 -29.78 -2.50 18.62
N SER A 300 -28.78 -3.28 19.04
CA SER A 300 -27.85 -2.86 20.12
C SER A 300 -27.08 -1.60 19.75
N TYR A 301 -26.56 -1.54 18.51
CA TYR A 301 -25.84 -0.38 18.00
C TYR A 301 -26.75 0.85 17.90
N VAL A 302 -27.95 0.70 17.34
CA VAL A 302 -28.92 1.79 17.19
C VAL A 302 -29.41 2.30 18.55
N ASP A 303 -29.67 1.41 19.51
CA ASP A 303 -30.06 1.78 20.88
C ASP A 303 -28.95 2.58 21.59
N GLY A 304 -27.68 2.21 21.38
CA GLY A 304 -26.54 3.00 21.84
C GLY A 304 -26.56 4.43 21.30
N LEU A 305 -26.91 4.62 20.02
CA LEU A 305 -27.05 5.96 19.43
C LEU A 305 -28.25 6.73 19.99
N VAL A 306 -29.38 6.06 20.28
CA VAL A 306 -30.53 6.69 20.95
C VAL A 306 -30.10 7.29 22.30
N ARG A 307 -29.40 6.50 23.13
CA ARG A 307 -28.95 6.94 24.46
C ARG A 307 -28.01 8.14 24.38
N ARG A 308 -27.06 8.13 23.43
CA ARG A 308 -26.17 9.28 23.17
C ARG A 308 -26.96 10.54 22.83
N LEU A 309 -27.94 10.43 21.93
CA LEU A 309 -28.79 11.56 21.54
C LEU A 309 -29.63 12.08 22.71
N GLU A 310 -30.19 11.19 23.55
CA GLU A 310 -30.93 11.60 24.76
C GLU A 310 -30.03 12.30 25.78
N ALA A 311 -28.74 11.93 25.84
CA ALA A 311 -27.71 12.62 26.60
C ALA A 311 -27.20 13.92 25.94
N LYS A 312 -27.80 14.34 24.81
CA LYS A 312 -27.40 15.51 24.00
C LYS A 312 -25.98 15.41 23.44
N GLU A 313 -25.53 14.21 23.13
CA GLU A 313 -24.26 13.96 22.46
C GLU A 313 -24.44 13.92 20.93
N ASP A 314 -23.53 14.57 20.21
CA ASP A 314 -23.50 14.54 18.75
C ASP A 314 -23.01 13.16 18.25
N ILE A 315 -23.85 12.49 17.46
CA ILE A 315 -23.56 11.15 16.92
C ILE A 315 -22.75 11.19 15.62
N ASN A 316 -22.40 12.39 15.13
CA ASN A 316 -21.50 12.59 14.01
C ASN A 316 -20.03 12.71 14.43
N LYS A 317 -19.78 12.80 15.75
CA LYS A 317 -18.46 12.81 16.36
C LYS A 317 -18.07 11.41 16.86
#